data_AF-A0A9D7UQG5-F1
#
_entry.id   AF-A0A9D7UQG5-F1
#
_cell.length_a   1.000
_cell.length_b   1.000
_cell.length_c   1.000
_cell.angle_alpha   90.00
_cell.angle_beta   90.00
_cell.angle_gamma   90.00
#
_symmetry.space_group_name_H-M   'P 1'
#
loop_
_entity.id
_entity.type
_entity.pdbx_description
1 polymer ?
#
loop_
_entity_poly.entity_id
_entity_poly.type
_entity_poly.pdbx_seq_one_letter_code
_entity_poly.pdbx_strand_id
1 'polypeptide(L)'
;MHEPAAARRLLAGQEEVASFALARARLHEASGEVDAALCCGADVLSVDLLATEAPTYALLTGRDLFDEAHENFERLLARRSENAWADGWWAVARITRCDAVYEQVEPFYDRWTLRCGAAVIDPLPAAPGPWSEEGGRIGPLPTPAHARARLARERVHVRVDGAVQRAGHEDTIDAALMAPRGV
;
A
#
# COMPACT_ATOMS: atom_id res chain seq x y z
N MET A 1 19.72 -1.06 -11.19
CA MET A 1 20.08 0.19 -10.50
C MET A 1 19.21 1.28 -11.08
N HIS A 2 17.96 1.41 -10.62
CA HIS A 2 17.01 2.40 -11.15
C HIS A 2 17.03 3.63 -10.25
N GLU A 3 17.29 4.78 -10.85
CA GLU A 3 17.55 6.07 -10.20
C GLU A 3 16.23 6.73 -9.75
N PRO A 4 15.91 6.78 -8.43
CA PRO A 4 14.72 7.46 -7.91
C PRO A 4 14.74 8.99 -8.11
N ALA A 5 15.89 9.54 -8.53
CA ALA A 5 16.02 10.95 -8.91
C ALA A 5 15.15 11.34 -10.12
N ALA A 6 14.74 10.37 -10.96
CA ALA A 6 13.89 10.62 -12.11
C ALA A 6 12.48 11.11 -11.73
N ALA A 7 11.89 10.55 -10.66
CA ALA A 7 10.55 10.95 -10.19
C ALA A 7 10.56 12.38 -9.62
N ARG A 8 11.60 12.74 -8.85
CA ARG A 8 11.78 14.11 -8.33
C ARG A 8 12.09 15.13 -9.44
N ARG A 9 12.91 14.77 -10.45
CA ARG A 9 13.20 15.65 -11.60
C ARG A 9 11.96 15.95 -12.46
N LEU A 10 11.01 15.02 -12.54
CA LEU A 10 9.75 15.22 -13.27
C LEU A 10 8.80 16.24 -12.61
N LEU A 11 8.96 16.49 -11.30
CA LEU A 11 8.09 17.39 -10.52
C LEU A 11 8.74 18.76 -10.24
N ALA A 12 10.06 18.90 -10.40
CA ALA A 12 10.82 20.11 -10.04
C ALA A 12 10.58 21.36 -10.92
N GLY A 13 9.64 21.32 -11.87
CA GLY A 13 9.35 22.40 -12.81
C GLY A 13 8.02 23.14 -12.59
N GLN A 14 7.35 22.97 -11.45
CA GLN A 14 6.09 23.62 -11.12
C GLN A 14 6.24 24.34 -9.78
N GLU A 15 5.59 25.50 -9.61
CA GLU A 15 5.60 26.34 -8.40
C GLU A 15 5.44 25.54 -7.09
N GLU A 16 5.89 26.10 -5.96
CA GLU A 16 5.88 25.54 -4.59
C GLU A 16 4.57 24.83 -4.20
N VAL A 17 4.38 23.60 -4.69
CA VAL A 17 3.34 22.68 -4.24
C VAL A 17 4.05 21.63 -3.41
N ALA A 18 3.63 21.49 -2.15
CA ALA A 18 4.10 20.40 -1.31
C ALA A 18 3.75 19.06 -1.99
N SER A 19 4.74 18.40 -2.57
CA SER A 19 4.61 17.11 -3.24
C SER A 19 5.08 16.00 -2.31
N PHE A 20 4.29 14.95 -2.16
CA PHE A 20 4.65 13.75 -1.41
C PHE A 20 4.59 12.52 -2.32
N ALA A 21 5.59 11.66 -2.22
CA ALA A 21 5.67 10.37 -2.87
C ALA A 21 5.19 9.27 -1.91
N LEU A 22 4.15 8.53 -2.30
CA LEU A 22 3.67 7.36 -1.58
C LEU A 22 4.01 6.09 -2.36
N ALA A 23 4.64 5.13 -1.69
CA ALA A 23 4.87 3.78 -2.20
C ALA A 23 4.05 2.77 -1.39
N ARG A 24 3.42 1.80 -2.07
CA ARG A 24 2.80 0.63 -1.44
C ARG A 24 3.64 -0.61 -1.75
N ALA A 25 4.00 -1.36 -0.73
CA ALA A 25 4.84 -2.53 -0.85
C ALA A 25 4.24 -3.75 -0.14
N ARG A 26 4.56 -4.94 -0.66
CA ARG A 26 4.41 -6.22 0.04
C ARG A 26 5.82 -6.71 0.33
N LEU A 27 6.25 -6.66 1.58
CA LEU A 27 7.63 -6.99 1.96
C LEU A 27 7.71 -8.45 2.43
N HIS A 28 7.61 -9.39 1.49
CA HIS A 28 7.38 -10.81 1.80
C HIS A 28 8.46 -11.76 1.28
N GLU A 29 9.38 -11.32 0.42
CA GLU A 29 10.27 -12.27 -0.28
C GLU A 29 11.77 -12.11 0.04
N ALA A 30 12.30 -10.93 0.46
CA ALA A 30 13.71 -10.83 0.93
C ALA A 30 14.08 -9.54 1.70
N SER A 31 15.12 -9.61 2.53
CA SER A 31 15.72 -8.44 3.22
C SER A 31 16.21 -7.34 2.28
N GLY A 32 16.63 -7.69 1.06
CA GLY A 32 17.00 -6.72 0.02
C GLY A 32 15.83 -5.85 -0.47
N GLU A 33 14.59 -6.29 -0.28
CA GLU A 33 13.40 -5.51 -0.60
C GLU A 33 13.19 -4.35 0.38
N VAL A 34 13.61 -4.52 1.64
CA VAL A 34 13.52 -3.47 2.67
C VAL A 34 14.46 -2.33 2.34
N ASP A 35 15.73 -2.62 2.04
CA ASP A 35 16.72 -1.60 1.68
C ASP A 35 16.34 -0.90 0.36
N ALA A 36 15.85 -1.66 -0.62
CA ALA A 36 15.33 -1.08 -1.87
C ALA A 36 14.13 -0.16 -1.65
N ALA A 37 13.21 -0.54 -0.74
CA ALA A 37 12.06 0.28 -0.37
C ALA A 37 12.50 1.57 0.34
N LEU A 38 13.52 1.52 1.21
CA LEU A 38 14.08 2.72 1.84
C LEU A 38 14.75 3.64 0.83
N CYS A 39 15.45 3.07 -0.16
CA CYS A 39 16.11 3.85 -1.20
C CYS A 39 15.16 4.40 -2.28
N CYS A 40 13.87 4.06 -2.28
CA CYS A 40 12.95 4.50 -3.34
C CYS A 40 12.60 6.00 -3.27
N GLY A 41 12.91 6.67 -2.16
CA GLY A 41 12.67 8.10 -1.98
C GLY A 41 11.21 8.47 -1.72
N ALA A 42 10.39 7.52 -1.30
CA ALA A 42 9.01 7.78 -0.86
C ALA A 42 8.98 8.50 0.49
N ASP A 43 8.11 9.50 0.62
CA ASP A 43 7.81 10.16 1.89
C ASP A 43 6.86 9.30 2.75
N VAL A 44 6.09 8.40 2.13
CA VAL A 44 5.25 7.44 2.83
C VAL A 44 5.40 6.06 2.22
N LEU A 45 5.77 5.07 3.03
CA LEU A 45 5.79 3.67 2.69
C LEU A 45 4.68 2.92 3.41
N SER A 46 3.68 2.53 2.63
CA SER A 46 2.56 1.70 3.03
C SER A 46 2.90 0.22 2.85
N VAL A 47 2.75 -0.60 3.89
CA VAL A 47 3.10 -2.02 3.85
C VAL A 47 1.88 -2.88 4.17
N ASP A 48 1.58 -3.82 3.27
CA ASP A 48 0.49 -4.78 3.44
C ASP A 48 0.91 -5.91 4.39
N LEU A 49 0.38 -5.90 5.62
CA LEU A 49 0.62 -6.94 6.62
C LEU A 49 -0.50 -7.98 6.67
N LEU A 50 -1.69 -7.62 6.19
CA LEU A 50 -2.82 -8.51 5.87
C LEU A 50 -3.49 -9.26 7.03
N ALA A 51 -2.78 -9.65 8.08
CA ALA A 51 -3.30 -10.37 9.24
C ALA A 51 -2.45 -10.10 10.49
N THR A 52 -2.98 -10.46 11.67
CA THR A 52 -2.25 -10.44 12.95
C THR A 52 -1.75 -11.81 13.39
N GLU A 53 -2.07 -12.86 12.64
CA GLU A 53 -1.75 -14.24 12.96
C GLU A 53 -1.33 -15.02 11.70
N ALA A 54 -0.39 -15.95 11.85
CA ALA A 54 0.16 -16.74 10.75
C ALA A 54 -0.87 -17.59 9.99
N PRO A 55 -1.80 -18.32 10.65
CA PRO A 55 -2.80 -19.13 9.93
C PRO A 55 -3.68 -18.29 9.00
N THR A 56 -4.11 -17.12 9.46
CA THR A 56 -4.94 -16.19 8.68
C THR A 56 -4.14 -15.56 7.54
N TYR A 57 -2.86 -15.23 7.77
CA TYR A 57 -1.99 -14.74 6.71
C TYR A 57 -1.81 -15.78 5.60
N ALA A 58 -1.55 -17.03 5.97
CA ALA A 58 -1.41 -18.14 5.02
C ALA A 58 -2.71 -18.39 4.25
N LEU A 59 -3.86 -18.31 4.93
CA LEU A 59 -5.18 -18.39 4.28
C LEU A 59 -5.37 -17.29 3.23
N LEU A 60 -5.01 -16.04 3.54
CA LEU A 60 -5.22 -14.89 2.65
C LEU A 60 -4.24 -14.82 1.47
N THR A 61 -2.99 -15.24 1.69
CA THR A 61 -1.92 -15.10 0.69
C THR A 61 -1.61 -16.39 -0.05
N GLY A 62 -2.07 -17.54 0.46
CA GLY A 62 -1.67 -18.86 0.02
C GLY A 62 -0.23 -19.21 0.37
N ARG A 63 0.42 -18.46 1.28
CA ARG A 63 1.84 -18.59 1.62
C ARG A 63 2.08 -18.38 3.12
N ASP A 64 2.96 -19.19 3.69
CA ASP A 64 3.37 -19.07 5.08
C ASP A 64 4.55 -18.10 5.19
N LEU A 65 4.27 -16.79 5.07
CA LEU A 65 5.25 -15.70 5.08
C LEU A 65 4.94 -14.62 6.14
N PHE A 66 4.18 -15.01 7.17
CA PHE A 66 3.69 -14.08 8.18
C PHE A 66 4.84 -13.45 8.98
N ASP A 67 5.72 -14.31 9.49
CA ASP A 67 6.85 -13.89 10.33
C ASP A 67 7.79 -13.00 9.51
N GLU A 68 8.12 -13.38 8.27
CA GLU A 68 8.96 -12.58 7.39
C GLU A 68 8.37 -11.20 7.12
N ALA A 69 7.07 -11.11 6.84
CA ALA A 69 6.40 -9.83 6.59
C ALA A 69 6.43 -8.91 7.82
N HIS A 70 6.16 -9.45 9.01
CA HIS A 70 6.23 -8.70 10.27
C HIS A 70 7.67 -8.30 10.61
N GLU A 71 8.63 -9.20 10.47
CA GLU A 71 10.05 -8.91 10.70
C GLU A 71 10.60 -7.86 9.73
N ASN A 72 10.21 -7.91 8.46
CA ASN A 72 10.59 -6.90 7.47
C ASN A 72 10.03 -5.53 7.84
N PHE A 73 8.78 -5.47 8.31
CA PHE A 73 8.19 -4.22 8.76
C PHE A 73 8.84 -3.70 10.06
N GLU A 74 9.14 -4.56 11.02
CA GLU A 74 9.87 -4.15 12.24
C GLU A 74 11.30 -3.67 11.92
N ARG A 75 12.01 -4.33 10.99
CA ARG A 75 13.30 -3.85 10.48
C ARG A 75 13.18 -2.46 9.88
N LEU A 76 12.14 -2.23 9.10
CA LEU A 76 11.85 -0.94 8.49
C LEU A 76 11.61 0.17 9.55
N LEU A 77 10.87 -0.15 10.61
CA LEU A 77 10.67 0.77 11.74
C LEU A 77 11.96 1.03 12.54
N ALA A 78 12.79 0.01 12.74
CA ALA A 78 14.07 0.13 13.41
C ALA A 78 15.00 1.09 12.66
N ARG A 79 15.12 0.94 11.33
CA ARG A 79 15.89 1.86 10.48
C ARG A 79 15.38 3.30 10.55
N ARG A 80 14.07 3.50 10.59
CA ARG A 80 13.46 4.84 10.77
C ARG A 80 13.91 5.48 12.08
N SER A 81 14.03 4.69 13.15
CA SER A 81 14.42 5.19 14.48
C SER A 81 15.92 5.52 14.57
N GLU A 82 16.77 4.75 13.89
CA GLU A 82 18.23 4.97 13.82
C GLU A 82 18.58 6.29 13.11
N ASN A 83 17.81 6.67 12.09
CA ASN A 83 18.06 7.87 11.28
C ASN A 83 17.33 9.14 11.77
N ALA A 84 16.87 9.14 13.03
CA ALA A 84 16.31 10.29 13.76
C ALA A 84 15.77 11.43 12.88
N TRP A 85 14.56 11.27 12.32
CA TRP A 85 13.79 12.30 11.59
C TRP A 85 14.46 12.92 10.34
N ALA A 86 15.73 12.62 10.06
CA ALA A 86 16.51 13.27 9.01
C ALA A 86 16.06 12.89 7.60
N ASP A 87 15.48 11.69 7.43
CA ASP A 87 15.05 11.18 6.13
C ASP A 87 13.54 11.44 5.84
N GLY A 88 12.78 12.00 6.79
CA GLY A 88 11.44 12.56 6.55
C GLY A 88 10.32 11.60 6.13
N TRP A 89 10.54 10.28 6.11
CA TRP A 89 9.55 9.31 5.59
C TRP A 89 8.74 8.59 6.69
N TRP A 90 7.50 8.19 6.37
CA TRP A 90 6.56 7.50 7.25
C TRP A 90 6.30 6.05 6.84
N ALA A 91 6.23 5.16 7.82
CA ALA A 91 5.81 3.77 7.63
C ALA A 91 4.34 3.63 8.02
N VAL A 92 3.53 2.97 7.21
CA VAL A 92 2.09 2.77 7.46
C VAL A 92 1.75 1.30 7.32
N ALA A 93 1.29 0.67 8.40
CA ALA A 93 0.81 -0.71 8.36
C ALA A 93 -0.59 -0.76 7.75
N ARG A 94 -0.85 -1.73 6.86
CA ARG A 94 -2.16 -1.92 6.21
C ARG A 94 -2.72 -3.31 6.39
N ILE A 95 -4.04 -3.37 6.62
CA ILE A 95 -4.85 -4.57 6.60
C ILE A 95 -6.06 -4.36 5.69
N THR A 96 -6.52 -5.40 5.00
CA THR A 96 -7.74 -5.33 4.18
C THR A 96 -8.88 -5.97 4.95
N ARG A 97 -9.96 -5.23 5.23
CA ARG A 97 -11.12 -5.74 5.97
C ARG A 97 -11.88 -6.76 5.14
N CYS A 98 -11.82 -8.03 5.56
CA CYS A 98 -12.65 -9.13 5.09
C CYS A 98 -13.03 -10.04 6.27
N ASP A 99 -13.95 -10.98 6.05
CA ASP A 99 -14.49 -11.84 7.12
C ASP A 99 -13.38 -12.60 7.86
N ALA A 100 -12.38 -13.11 7.13
CA ALA A 100 -11.25 -13.85 7.70
C ALA A 100 -10.40 -13.05 8.70
N VAL A 101 -10.42 -11.72 8.66
CA VAL A 101 -9.63 -10.85 9.54
C VAL A 101 -10.48 -9.92 10.39
N TYR A 102 -11.81 -10.08 10.37
CA TYR A 102 -12.70 -9.12 11.02
C TYR A 102 -12.40 -8.97 12.51
N GLU A 103 -12.17 -10.07 13.21
CA GLU A 103 -11.78 -10.11 14.63
C GLU A 103 -10.36 -9.59 14.87
N GLN A 104 -9.53 -9.53 13.84
CA GLN A 104 -8.13 -9.06 13.90
C GLN A 104 -7.99 -7.56 13.65
N VAL A 105 -9.03 -6.88 13.15
CA VAL A 105 -8.96 -5.46 12.74
C VAL A 105 -8.60 -4.54 13.92
N GLU A 106 -9.25 -4.71 15.07
CA GLU A 106 -9.00 -3.88 16.25
C GLU A 106 -7.61 -4.14 16.84
N PRO A 107 -7.19 -5.40 17.13
CA PRO A 107 -5.83 -5.70 17.56
C PRO A 107 -4.76 -5.19 16.59
N PHE A 108 -5.02 -5.28 15.28
CA PHE A 108 -4.12 -4.74 14.25
C PHE A 108 -3.97 -3.23 14.39
N TYR A 109 -5.09 -2.51 14.45
CA TYR A 109 -5.10 -1.06 14.49
C TYR A 109 -4.43 -0.52 15.75
N ASP A 110 -4.73 -1.11 16.91
CA ASP A 110 -4.12 -0.74 18.20
C ASP A 110 -2.61 -0.95 18.18
N ARG A 111 -2.17 -2.16 17.80
CA ARG A 111 -0.75 -2.51 17.74
C ARG A 111 0.03 -1.52 16.88
N TRP A 112 -0.42 -1.30 15.64
CA TRP A 112 0.37 -0.55 14.67
C TRP A 112 0.23 0.96 14.81
N THR A 113 -0.90 1.46 15.31
CA THR A 113 -1.02 2.88 15.68
C THR A 113 -0.04 3.22 16.81
N LEU A 114 0.04 2.38 17.86
CA LEU A 114 1.02 2.57 18.94
C LEU A 114 2.47 2.40 18.46
N ARG A 115 2.72 1.42 17.58
CA ARG A 115 4.07 1.06 17.17
C ARG A 115 4.70 2.01 16.16
N CYS A 116 3.95 2.48 15.17
CA CYS A 116 4.50 3.30 14.07
C CYS A 116 3.80 4.65 13.87
N GLY A 117 2.71 4.90 14.60
CA GLY A 117 1.91 6.14 14.54
C GLY A 117 0.81 6.13 13.50
N ALA A 118 0.70 5.07 12.68
CA ALA A 118 -0.28 5.00 11.60
C ALA A 118 -0.65 3.55 11.24
N ALA A 119 -1.95 3.27 11.14
CA ALA A 119 -2.49 2.03 10.60
C ALA A 119 -3.66 2.35 9.66
N VAL A 120 -3.80 1.57 8.59
CA VAL A 120 -4.89 1.75 7.61
C VAL A 120 -5.66 0.45 7.44
N ILE A 121 -6.98 0.56 7.51
CA ILE A 121 -7.92 -0.51 7.21
C ILE A 121 -8.49 -0.24 5.82
N ASP A 122 -8.03 -1.02 4.85
CA ASP A 122 -8.54 -0.97 3.49
C ASP A 122 -9.90 -1.68 3.39
N PRO A 123 -10.82 -1.16 2.57
CA PRO A 123 -11.96 -1.96 2.14
C PRO A 123 -11.47 -3.12 1.27
N LEU A 124 -12.12 -4.28 1.36
CA LEU A 124 -11.91 -5.37 0.39
C LEU A 124 -11.98 -4.83 -1.06
N PRO A 125 -11.07 -5.15 -1.99
CA PRO A 125 -11.18 -4.67 -3.35
C PRO A 125 -12.50 -5.12 -4.00
N ALA A 126 -13.08 -4.29 -4.88
CA ALA A 126 -14.23 -4.68 -5.68
C ALA A 126 -13.76 -5.53 -6.88
N ALA A 127 -13.21 -6.71 -6.62
CA ALA A 127 -12.95 -7.69 -7.68
C ALA A 127 -14.20 -8.57 -7.88
N PRO A 128 -14.47 -9.06 -9.12
CA PRO A 128 -15.56 -10.01 -9.35
C PRO A 128 -15.16 -11.34 -8.71
N GLY A 129 -15.90 -11.75 -7.70
CA GLY A 129 -15.67 -13.01 -6.99
C GLY A 129 -16.98 -13.50 -6.39
N PRO A 130 -17.07 -14.77 -5.94
CA PRO A 130 -18.31 -15.35 -5.43
C PRO A 130 -18.90 -14.61 -4.21
N TRP A 131 -18.16 -13.66 -3.63
CA TRP A 131 -18.55 -12.80 -2.51
C TRP A 131 -18.97 -11.38 -2.92
N SER A 132 -18.94 -11.03 -4.22
CA SER A 132 -19.34 -9.69 -4.71
C SER A 132 -20.84 -9.56 -5.02
N GLU A 133 -21.59 -10.66 -5.05
CA GLU A 133 -23.00 -10.66 -5.48
C GLU A 133 -24.02 -10.77 -4.34
N GLU A 134 -23.63 -11.26 -3.14
CA GLU A 134 -24.58 -11.58 -2.07
C GLU A 134 -24.50 -10.58 -0.89
N GLY A 135 -25.13 -9.42 -1.06
CA GLY A 135 -25.73 -8.61 0.03
C GLY A 135 -24.83 -8.00 1.12
N GLY A 136 -23.54 -8.30 1.19
CA GLY A 136 -22.68 -7.95 2.34
C GLY A 136 -21.96 -6.60 2.28
N ARG A 137 -22.04 -5.85 1.17
CA ARG A 137 -21.31 -4.58 1.01
C ARG A 137 -22.21 -3.42 0.66
N ILE A 138 -22.17 -2.37 1.48
CA ILE A 138 -22.57 -1.04 1.03
C ILE A 138 -21.54 -0.62 -0.02
N GLY A 139 -21.97 -0.54 -1.28
CA GLY A 139 -21.11 -0.08 -2.37
C GLY A 139 -20.53 1.30 -2.06
N PRO A 140 -19.28 1.57 -2.45
CA PRO A 140 -18.74 2.91 -2.30
C PRO A 140 -19.62 3.89 -3.07
N LEU A 141 -19.98 5.00 -2.43
CA LEU A 141 -20.69 6.07 -3.13
C LEU A 141 -19.81 6.54 -4.30
N PRO A 142 -20.41 6.85 -5.46
CA PRO A 142 -19.65 7.37 -6.59
C PRO A 142 -18.92 8.63 -6.15
N THR A 143 -17.61 8.69 -6.38
CA THR A 143 -16.84 9.91 -6.10
C THR A 143 -17.48 11.06 -6.88
N PRO A 144 -17.86 12.18 -6.24
CA PRO A 144 -18.46 13.31 -6.93
C PRO A 144 -17.59 13.80 -8.09
N ALA A 145 -18.20 14.25 -9.19
CA ALA A 145 -17.48 14.61 -10.40
C ALA A 145 -16.37 15.65 -10.16
N HIS A 146 -16.61 16.63 -9.29
CA HIS A 146 -15.62 17.65 -8.91
C HIS A 146 -14.43 17.03 -8.14
N ALA A 147 -14.69 16.06 -7.27
CA ALA A 147 -13.64 15.36 -6.53
C ALA A 147 -12.82 14.47 -7.46
N ARG A 148 -13.45 13.75 -8.42
CA ARG A 148 -12.71 13.00 -9.46
C ARG A 148 -11.83 13.91 -10.29
N ALA A 149 -12.36 15.03 -10.78
CA ALA A 149 -11.61 15.98 -11.58
C ALA A 149 -10.42 16.59 -10.81
N ARG A 150 -10.58 16.80 -9.49
CA ARG A 150 -9.50 17.25 -8.62
C ARG A 150 -8.43 16.16 -8.47
N LEU A 151 -8.81 14.95 -8.08
CA LEU A 151 -7.88 13.82 -7.91
C LEU A 151 -7.11 13.50 -9.19
N ALA A 152 -7.77 13.60 -10.36
CA ALA A 152 -7.15 13.39 -11.66
C ALA A 152 -6.02 14.41 -11.97
N ARG A 153 -6.15 15.64 -11.46
CA ARG A 153 -5.11 16.67 -11.60
C ARG A 153 -3.99 16.53 -10.55
N GLU A 154 -4.29 15.96 -9.40
CA GLU A 154 -3.39 15.87 -8.25
C GLU A 154 -2.60 14.56 -8.18
N ARG A 155 -2.94 13.55 -8.99
CA ARG A 155 -2.34 12.20 -8.92
C ARG A 155 -1.66 11.80 -10.21
N VAL A 156 -0.49 11.18 -10.04
CA VAL A 156 0.26 10.53 -11.10
C VAL A 156 0.54 9.10 -10.63
N HIS A 157 0.19 8.13 -11.45
CA HIS A 157 0.46 6.72 -11.21
C HIS A 157 1.75 6.33 -11.92
N VAL A 158 2.68 5.71 -11.20
CA VAL A 158 3.93 5.20 -11.77
C VAL A 158 3.93 3.70 -11.60
N ARG A 159 4.00 2.97 -12.72
CA ARG A 159 4.09 1.51 -12.74
C ARG A 159 5.52 1.08 -12.41
N VAL A 160 5.68 -0.19 -12.01
CA VAL A 160 6.98 -0.78 -11.64
C VAL A 160 7.99 -0.79 -12.80
N ASP A 161 7.51 -0.77 -14.05
CA ASP A 161 8.32 -0.62 -15.27
C ASP A 161 8.73 0.83 -15.56
N GLY A 162 8.37 1.78 -14.69
CA GLY A 162 8.63 3.21 -14.85
C GLY A 162 7.63 3.94 -15.74
N ALA A 163 6.61 3.25 -16.28
CA ALA A 163 5.57 3.91 -17.07
C ALA A 163 4.74 4.84 -16.20
N VAL A 164 4.58 6.09 -16.65
CA VAL A 164 3.83 7.13 -15.95
C VAL A 164 2.43 7.26 -16.57
N GLN A 165 1.41 6.97 -15.79
CA GLN A 165 0.01 7.20 -16.13
C GLN A 165 -0.49 8.44 -15.39
N ARG A 166 -0.75 9.51 -16.14
CA ARG A 166 -1.51 10.65 -15.60
C ARG A 166 -2.98 10.25 -15.62
N ALA A 167 -3.69 10.45 -14.52
CA ALA A 167 -5.10 10.10 -14.40
C ALA A 167 -5.92 10.92 -15.41
N GLY A 168 -6.15 10.34 -16.59
CA GLY A 168 -6.95 10.88 -17.67
C GLY A 168 -7.92 9.80 -18.10
N HIS A 169 -9.17 9.95 -17.67
CA HIS A 169 -10.36 9.29 -18.22
C HIS A 169 -10.19 7.79 -18.58
N GLU A 170 -10.09 6.92 -17.57
CA GLU A 170 -10.61 5.54 -17.50
C GLU A 170 -9.88 4.79 -16.36
N ASP A 171 -10.25 5.09 -15.11
CA ASP A 171 -9.76 4.30 -13.96
C ASP A 171 -10.62 3.04 -13.83
N THR A 172 -10.34 2.05 -14.68
CA THR A 172 -10.51 0.65 -14.30
C THR A 172 -9.30 0.33 -13.43
N ILE A 173 -9.48 0.34 -12.11
CA ILE A 173 -8.46 -0.17 -11.19
C ILE A 173 -8.25 -1.64 -11.57
N ASP A 174 -7.08 -1.90 -12.12
CA ASP A 174 -6.67 -3.16 -12.73
C ASP A 174 -7.05 -4.35 -11.84
N ALA A 175 -8.00 -5.15 -12.34
CA ALA A 175 -8.33 -6.48 -11.85
C ALA A 175 -7.16 -7.49 -12.04
N ALA A 176 -5.97 -7.02 -12.45
CA ALA A 176 -4.81 -7.81 -12.77
C ALA A 176 -4.09 -8.45 -11.56
N LEU A 177 -4.48 -8.12 -10.32
CA LEU A 177 -3.89 -8.72 -9.11
C LEU A 177 -4.57 -10.01 -8.62
N MET A 178 -5.63 -10.51 -9.30
CA MET A 178 -6.31 -11.77 -8.94
C MET A 178 -6.74 -12.64 -10.12
N ALA A 179 -6.05 -12.58 -11.26
CA ALA A 179 -6.18 -13.67 -12.23
C ALA A 179 -5.60 -14.96 -11.62
N PRO A 180 -6.34 -16.07 -11.53
CA PRO A 180 -5.74 -17.36 -11.21
C PRO A 180 -4.74 -17.66 -12.32
N ARG A 181 -3.44 -17.72 -11.99
CA ARG A 181 -2.46 -18.32 -12.88
C ARG A 181 -2.82 -19.79 -12.95
N GLY A 182 -3.38 -20.19 -14.08
CA GLY A 182 -3.75 -21.57 -14.38
C GLY A 182 -2.59 -22.52 -14.14
N VAL A 183 -2.98 -23.72 -13.71
CA VAL A 183 -2.18 -24.93 -13.54
C VAL A 183 -1.35 -25.23 -14.78
#